data_AF-A0A7S2FWD7-F1
#
_entry.id   AF-A0A7S2FWD7-F1
#
_cell.length_a   1.000
_cell.length_b   1.000
_cell.length_c   1.000
_cell.angle_alpha   90.00
_cell.angle_beta   90.00
_cell.angle_gamma   90.00
#
_symmetry.space_group_name_H-M   'P 1'
#
loop_
_entity.id
_entity.type
_entity.pdbx_description
1 polymer ?
#
loop_
_entity_poly.entity_id
_entity_poly.type
_entity_poly.pdbx_seq_one_letter_code
_entity_poly.pdbx_strand_id
1 'polypeptide(L)'
;SDVCGEQRRGRKIVILGDLSVPSDAMAEIAQGADVLVHEATLADNDHHKAMRQGHSNAGMAGRLAKRLGAKRLILTHFSSRFDTMIPASPTTVTEESWTKKNL
;
A
#
# COMPACT_ATOMS: atom_id res chain seq x y z
N SER A 1 -24.20 -30.53 -24.20
CA SER A 1 -23.48 -30.72 -22.94
C SER A 1 -23.06 -29.36 -22.43
N ASP A 2 -23.79 -28.83 -21.46
CA ASP A 2 -23.49 -27.53 -20.86
C ASP A 2 -22.55 -27.79 -19.66
N VAL A 3 -21.25 -27.60 -19.90
CA VAL A 3 -20.16 -28.03 -19.00
C VAL A 3 -19.59 -26.84 -18.20
N CYS A 4 -20.11 -25.63 -18.41
CA CYS A 4 -19.61 -24.41 -17.78
C CYS A 4 -20.63 -23.90 -16.75
N GLY A 5 -20.27 -23.94 -15.46
CA GLY A 5 -21.09 -23.33 -14.40
C GLY A 5 -21.21 -21.81 -14.51
N GLU A 6 -21.89 -21.17 -13.55
CA GLU A 6 -22.14 -19.72 -13.57
C GLU A 6 -20.86 -18.87 -13.76
N GLN A 7 -20.98 -17.83 -14.59
CA GLN A 7 -19.89 -16.93 -14.89
C GLN A 7 -19.49 -16.13 -13.64
N ARG A 8 -18.27 -16.35 -13.15
CA ARG A 8 -17.70 -15.62 -12.00
C ARG A 8 -16.96 -14.37 -12.47
N ARG A 9 -17.15 -13.24 -11.76
CA ARG A 9 -16.38 -12.01 -12.02
C ARG A 9 -14.88 -12.28 -11.83
N GLY A 10 -14.07 -11.87 -12.80
CA GLY A 10 -12.61 -11.90 -12.71
C GLY A 10 -12.07 -11.07 -11.54
N ARG A 11 -10.87 -11.43 -11.08
CA ARG A 11 -10.12 -10.65 -10.09
C ARG A 11 -9.28 -9.57 -10.78
N LYS A 12 -9.23 -8.39 -10.19
CA LYS A 12 -8.38 -7.29 -10.66
C LYS A 12 -7.26 -7.02 -9.67
N ILE A 13 -6.02 -7.25 -10.10
CA ILE A 13 -4.81 -6.94 -9.32
C ILE A 13 -4.07 -5.83 -10.08
N VAL A 14 -3.74 -4.76 -9.37
CA VAL A 14 -2.98 -3.62 -9.91
C VAL A 14 -1.64 -3.60 -9.20
N ILE A 15 -0.56 -3.66 -9.96
CA ILE A 15 0.80 -3.59 -9.45
C ILE A 15 1.42 -2.31 -10.00
N LEU A 16 1.72 -1.38 -9.11
CA LEU A 16 2.37 -0.13 -9.47
C LEU A 16 3.88 -0.25 -9.22
N GLY A 17 4.67 0.35 -10.10
CA GLY A 17 6.10 0.56 -9.89
C GLY A 17 6.35 1.80 -9.02
N ASP A 18 7.55 2.37 -9.12
CA ASP A 18 7.91 3.59 -8.38
C ASP A 18 7.14 4.79 -8.91
N LEU A 19 6.47 5.52 -8.01
CA LEU A 19 5.75 6.73 -8.36
C LEU A 19 5.50 7.63 -7.14
N SER A 20 5.61 8.94 -7.35
CA SER A 20 5.11 9.93 -6.41
C SER A 20 3.66 10.33 -6.68
N VAL A 21 3.26 10.42 -7.95
CA VAL A 21 1.92 10.83 -8.38
C VAL A 21 1.45 9.97 -9.55
N PRO A 22 0.28 9.32 -9.47
CA PRO A 22 -0.28 8.57 -10.60
C PRO A 22 -0.87 9.55 -11.63
N SER A 23 -0.74 9.20 -12.92
CA SER A 23 -1.50 9.88 -13.97
C SER A 23 -2.99 9.54 -13.89
N ASP A 24 -3.83 10.38 -14.47
CA ASP A 24 -5.28 10.14 -14.48
C ASP A 24 -5.65 8.85 -15.22
N ALA A 25 -4.97 8.57 -16.34
CA ALA A 25 -5.16 7.32 -17.08
C ALA A 25 -4.78 6.08 -16.24
N MET A 26 -3.71 6.16 -15.45
CA MET A 26 -3.35 5.09 -14.52
C MET A 26 -4.39 4.91 -13.43
N ALA A 27 -4.90 6.01 -12.87
CA ALA A 27 -5.93 5.94 -11.83
C ALA A 27 -7.23 5.33 -12.37
N GLU A 28 -7.64 5.70 -13.59
CA GLU A 28 -8.82 5.14 -14.25
C GLU A 28 -8.67 3.63 -14.45
N ILE A 29 -7.54 3.17 -15.01
CA ILE A 29 -7.26 1.75 -15.19
C ILE A 29 -7.20 1.02 -13.84
N ALA A 30 -6.80 1.68 -12.76
CA ALA A 30 -6.67 1.05 -11.44
C ALA A 30 -7.97 1.03 -10.61
N GLN A 31 -9.02 1.74 -11.04
CA GLN A 31 -10.27 1.88 -10.29
C GLN A 31 -10.91 0.51 -9.96
N GLY A 32 -11.35 0.32 -8.72
CA GLY A 32 -12.05 -0.88 -8.26
C GLY A 32 -11.17 -2.13 -8.15
N ALA A 33 -9.84 -1.97 -8.02
CA ALA A 33 -8.92 -3.09 -7.82
C ALA A 33 -9.33 -3.95 -6.61
N ASP A 34 -9.32 -5.29 -6.77
CA ASP A 34 -9.45 -6.19 -5.63
C ASP A 34 -8.18 -6.15 -4.77
N VAL A 35 -7.02 -5.95 -5.38
CA VAL A 35 -5.74 -5.74 -4.71
C VAL A 35 -4.95 -4.65 -5.44
N LEU A 36 -4.44 -3.67 -4.68
CA LEU A 36 -3.48 -2.68 -5.13
C LEU A 36 -2.13 -2.92 -4.45
N VAL A 37 -1.07 -3.10 -5.24
CA VAL A 37 0.32 -3.13 -4.76
C VAL A 37 0.95 -1.78 -5.06
N HIS A 38 1.45 -1.11 -4.04
CA HIS A 38 2.01 0.24 -4.13
C HIS A 38 3.32 0.34 -3.35
N GLU A 39 4.30 1.06 -3.88
CA GLU A 39 5.52 1.35 -3.11
C GLU A 39 5.26 2.26 -1.90
N ALA A 40 6.13 2.16 -0.89
CA ALA A 40 6.14 3.00 0.30
C ALA A 40 7.59 3.23 0.75
N THR A 41 8.40 3.74 -0.17
CA THR A 41 9.86 3.85 -0.04
C THR A 41 10.30 4.74 1.12
N LEU A 42 9.56 5.79 1.45
CA LEU A 42 9.91 6.80 2.46
C LEU A 42 8.90 6.87 3.60
N ALA A 43 9.35 7.38 4.75
CA ALA A 43 8.48 7.60 5.90
C ALA A 43 7.52 8.77 5.63
N ASP A 44 6.42 8.83 6.36
CA ASP A 44 5.46 9.94 6.24
C ASP A 44 6.10 11.30 6.56
N ASN A 45 7.05 11.35 7.50
CA ASN A 45 7.83 12.56 7.83
C ASN A 45 8.71 13.05 6.67
N ASP A 46 9.01 12.19 5.70
CA ASP A 46 9.85 12.50 4.53
C ASP A 46 9.01 12.83 3.28
N HIS A 47 7.75 13.24 3.42
CA HIS A 47 6.82 13.44 2.30
C HIS A 47 7.39 14.30 1.15
N HIS A 48 7.97 15.45 1.45
CA HIS A 48 8.57 16.34 0.43
C HIS A 48 9.77 15.69 -0.27
N LYS A 49 10.54 14.88 0.44
CA LYS A 49 11.67 14.14 -0.11
C LYS A 49 11.17 13.04 -1.04
N ALA A 50 10.11 12.33 -0.65
CA ALA A 50 9.49 11.27 -1.46
C ALA A 50 9.03 11.84 -2.80
N MET A 51 8.23 12.90 -2.77
CA MET A 51 7.75 13.57 -3.97
C MET A 51 8.89 14.01 -4.90
N ARG A 52 9.94 14.63 -4.35
CA ARG A 52 11.10 15.11 -5.12
C ARG A 52 11.91 13.98 -5.75
N GLN A 53 11.98 12.82 -5.09
CA GLN A 53 12.73 11.65 -5.58
C GLN A 53 11.88 10.74 -6.47
N GLY A 54 10.63 11.10 -6.77
CA GLY A 54 9.73 10.27 -7.58
C GLY A 54 9.16 9.06 -6.84
N HIS A 55 9.22 9.07 -5.51
CA HIS A 55 8.74 7.99 -4.65
C HIS A 55 7.52 8.39 -3.81
N SER A 56 6.96 7.41 -3.11
CA SER A 56 5.83 7.57 -2.21
C SER A 56 6.12 7.10 -0.77
N ASN A 57 5.17 7.40 0.11
CA ASN A 57 5.10 6.90 1.48
C ASN A 57 3.77 6.16 1.74
N ALA A 58 3.66 5.52 2.90
CA ALA A 58 2.48 4.74 3.27
C ALA A 58 1.19 5.58 3.25
N GLY A 59 1.26 6.85 3.71
CA GLY A 59 0.12 7.75 3.67
C GLY A 59 -0.36 8.07 2.24
N MET A 60 0.56 8.27 1.30
CA MET A 60 0.25 8.49 -0.12
C MET A 60 -0.41 7.26 -0.74
N ALA A 61 0.18 6.08 -0.52
CA ALA A 61 -0.36 4.81 -0.98
C ALA A 61 -1.78 4.56 -0.44
N GLY A 62 -2.01 4.83 0.85
CA GLY A 62 -3.32 4.71 1.49
C GLY A 62 -4.37 5.66 0.91
N ARG A 63 -4.00 6.92 0.68
CA ARG A 63 -4.90 7.90 0.03
C ARG A 63 -5.26 7.49 -1.39
N LEU A 64 -4.29 6.99 -2.17
CA LEU A 64 -4.55 6.51 -3.51
C LEU A 64 -5.45 5.27 -3.50
N ALA A 65 -5.18 4.29 -2.64
CA ALA A 65 -6.01 3.09 -2.48
C ALA A 65 -7.47 3.45 -2.17
N LYS A 66 -7.69 4.40 -1.25
CA LYS A 66 -9.02 4.91 -0.91
C LYS A 66 -9.69 5.58 -2.11
N ARG A 67 -8.98 6.45 -2.83
CA ARG A 67 -9.48 7.13 -4.04
C ARG A 67 -9.89 6.13 -5.14
N LEU A 68 -9.10 5.08 -5.32
CA LEU A 68 -9.34 4.04 -6.33
C LEU A 68 -10.43 3.05 -5.92
N GLY A 69 -10.91 3.09 -4.68
CA GLY A 69 -11.84 2.08 -4.15
C GLY A 69 -11.22 0.67 -4.12
N ALA A 70 -9.90 0.58 -3.87
CA ALA A 70 -9.22 -0.70 -3.77
C ALA A 70 -9.66 -1.46 -2.51
N LYS A 71 -9.95 -2.75 -2.64
CA LYS A 71 -10.42 -3.56 -1.51
C LYS A 71 -9.31 -3.93 -0.54
N ARG A 72 -8.07 -4.05 -1.05
CA ARG A 72 -6.88 -4.36 -0.28
C ARG A 72 -5.70 -3.55 -0.82
N LEU A 73 -4.86 -3.07 0.09
CA LEU A 73 -3.61 -2.41 -0.20
C LEU A 73 -2.46 -3.26 0.32
N ILE A 74 -1.46 -3.49 -0.53
CA ILE A 74 -0.19 -4.12 -0.18
C ILE A 74 0.90 -3.07 -0.38
N LEU A 75 1.67 -2.81 0.68
CA LEU A 75 2.81 -1.91 0.64
C LEU A 75 4.07 -2.71 0.30
N THR A 76 4.89 -2.17 -0.60
CA THR A 76 6.15 -2.79 -1.04
C THR A 76 7.27 -1.75 -1.19
N HIS A 77 8.43 -2.18 -1.68
CA HIS A 77 9.56 -1.33 -2.06
C HIS A 77 10.00 -0.40 -0.91
N PHE A 78 10.08 -0.95 0.31
CA PHE A 78 10.59 -0.22 1.46
C PHE A 78 12.09 0.04 1.28
N SER A 79 12.53 1.23 1.65
CA SER A 79 13.96 1.51 1.64
C SER A 79 14.69 0.69 2.70
N SER A 80 15.88 0.20 2.32
CA SER A 80 16.81 -0.50 3.21
C SER A 80 17.21 0.26 4.47
N ARG A 81 16.94 1.56 4.54
CA ARG A 81 17.16 2.38 5.74
C ARG A 81 16.22 2.02 6.90
N PHE A 82 15.09 1.39 6.60
CA PHE A 82 14.19 0.89 7.63
C PHE A 82 14.65 -0.49 8.03
N ASP A 83 15.13 -0.60 9.27
CA ASP A 83 15.40 -1.90 9.83
C ASP A 83 14.08 -2.67 9.94
N THR A 84 14.12 -3.95 9.60
CA THR A 84 12.92 -4.77 9.68
C THR A 84 12.73 -5.05 11.15
N MET A 85 11.91 -4.26 11.85
CA MET A 85 11.45 -4.59 13.20
C MET A 85 10.53 -5.82 13.11
N ILE A 86 11.10 -6.96 12.76
CA ILE A 86 10.57 -8.27 13.13
C ILE A 86 11.09 -8.44 14.56
N PRO A 87 10.24 -8.28 15.59
CA PRO A 87 10.70 -8.59 16.93
C PRO A 87 11.17 -10.05 16.92
N ALA A 88 12.39 -10.28 17.39
CA ALA A 88 13.04 -11.60 17.38
C ALA A 88 12.25 -12.66 18.20
N SER A 89 11.21 -12.23 18.91
CA SER A 89 10.21 -13.06 19.56
C SER A 89 8.82 -12.45 19.32
N PRO A 90 7.73 -13.24 19.30
CA PRO A 90 6.38 -12.71 19.29
C PRO A 90 6.12 -12.02 20.64
N THR A 91 6.55 -10.78 20.78
CA THR A 91 6.19 -9.96 21.93
C THR A 91 4.72 -9.62 21.78
N THR A 92 3.88 -10.16 22.67
CA THR A 92 2.52 -9.68 22.86
C THR A 92 2.58 -8.19 23.13
N VAL A 93 2.21 -7.38 22.15
CA VAL A 93 2.07 -5.93 22.34
C VAL A 93 0.85 -5.75 23.24
N THR A 94 1.07 -5.53 24.54
CA THR A 94 0.00 -5.13 25.45
C THR A 94 -0.32 -3.65 25.24
N GLU A 95 -1.59 -3.28 25.37
CA GLU A 95 -2.11 -1.91 25.15
C GLU A 95 -1.35 -0.84 25.95
N GLU A 96 -0.78 -1.20 27.10
CA GLU A 96 -0.02 -0.30 27.98
C GLU A 96 1.30 0.22 27.36
N SER A 97 1.88 -0.52 26.41
CA SER A 97 3.17 -0.17 25.80
C SER A 97 3.06 0.99 24.80
N TRP A 98 1.89 1.17 24.19
CA TRP A 98 1.64 2.19 23.17
C TRP A 98 1.31 3.56 23.79
N THR A 99 0.59 3.58 24.92
CA THR A 99 0.19 4.81 25.62
C THR A 99 1.35 5.55 26.25
N LYS A 100 2.37 4.85 26.77
CA LYS A 100 3.52 5.49 27.41
C LYS A 100 4.53 6.13 26.44
N LYS A 101 4.45 5.82 25.14
CA LYS A 101 5.43 6.30 24.13
C LYS A 101 4.96 7.53 23.36
N ASN A 102 3.70 7.94 23.54
CA ASN A 102 3.07 9.08 22.86
C ASN A 102 2.48 10.11 23.85
N LEU A 103 3.07 10.21 25.04
CA LEU A 103 2.85 11.28 26.03
C LEU A 103 4.17 12.00 26.28
#